data_AF-A0A2W6S908-F1
#
_entry.id   AF-A0A2W6S908-F1
#
_cell.length_a   1.000
_cell.length_b   1.000
_cell.length_c   1.000
_cell.angle_alpha   90.00
_cell.angle_beta   90.00
_cell.angle_gamma   90.00
#
_symmetry.space_group_name_H-M   'P 1'
#
loop_
_entity.id
_entity.type
_entity.pdbx_description
1 polymer ?
#
loop_
_entity_poly.entity_id
_entity_poly.type
_entity_poly.pdbx_seq_one_letter_code
_entity_poly.pdbx_strand_id
1 'polypeptide(L)' 'MNEHSLNCNGRIVDLSFPKIMGILNLTPDSFSDGGKFNNETLAMKHAEQLLKEGA' A
#
# COMPACT_ATOMS: atom_id res chain seq x y z
N MET A 1 -17.77 -17.13 12.51
CA MET A 1 -16.79 -16.11 12.08
C MET A 1 -15.45 -16.79 12.00
N ASN A 2 -14.67 -16.59 10.93
CA ASN A 2 -13.35 -17.20 10.81
C ASN A 2 -12.44 -16.57 11.88
N GLU A 3 -11.79 -17.37 12.73
CA GLU A 3 -11.01 -16.86 13.88
C GLU A 3 -9.78 -16.04 13.46
N HIS A 4 -9.39 -16.12 12.19
CA HIS A 4 -8.23 -15.42 11.63
C HIS A 4 -8.69 -14.42 10.56
N SER A 5 -9.45 -13.40 10.93
CA SER A 5 -9.83 -12.32 10.01
C SER A 5 -9.56 -10.95 10.61
N LEU A 6 -9.10 -10.02 9.78
CA LEU A 6 -8.84 -8.64 10.16
C LEU A 6 -9.82 -7.72 9.44
N ASN A 7 -10.51 -6.86 10.19
CA ASN A 7 -11.34 -5.81 9.61
C ASN A 7 -10.49 -4.56 9.36
N CYS A 8 -10.20 -4.28 8.09
CA CYS A 8 -9.51 -3.09 7.62
C CYS A 8 -10.53 -2.07 7.11
N ASN A 9 -11.13 -1.29 8.02
CA ASN A 9 -12.09 -0.24 7.69
C ASN A 9 -13.28 -0.72 6.82
N GLY A 10 -13.94 -1.80 7.24
CA GLY A 10 -15.06 -2.42 6.53
C GLY A 10 -14.67 -3.47 5.49
N ARG A 11 -13.37 -3.56 5.15
CA ARG A 11 -12.83 -4.63 4.30
C ARG A 11 -12.31 -5.77 5.17
N ILE A 12 -12.94 -6.94 5.07
CA ILE A 12 -12.46 -8.14 5.76
C ILE A 12 -11.29 -8.75 4.98
N VAL A 13 -10.15 -8.89 5.64
CA VAL A 13 -8.97 -9.62 5.16
C VAL A 13 -8.94 -10.98 5.86
N ASP A 14 -9.14 -12.05 5.10
CA ASP A 14 -9.01 -13.41 5.60
C ASP A 14 -7.52 -13.77 5.78
N LEU A 15 -7.11 -14.13 7.00
CA LEU A 15 -5.75 -14.49 7.37
C LEU A 15 -5.58 -15.99 7.61
N SER A 16 -6.53 -16.83 7.18
CA SER A 16 -6.37 -18.29 7.20
C SER A 16 -5.17 -18.80 6.39
N PHE A 17 -4.60 -17.97 5.52
CA PHE A 17 -3.36 -18.23 4.79
C PHE A 17 -2.46 -16.99 4.82
N PRO A 18 -1.12 -17.16 4.69
CA PRO A 18 -0.20 -16.03 4.62
C PRO A 18 -0.62 -15.01 3.55
N LYS A 19 -0.47 -13.74 3.87
CA LYS A 19 -0.74 -12.62 2.97
C LYS A 19 0.53 -11.84 2.71
N ILE A 20 0.62 -11.28 1.51
CA ILE A 20 1.66 -10.34 1.13
C ILE A 20 1.11 -8.94 1.40
N MET A 21 1.95 -8.06 1.96
CA MET A 21 1.64 -6.65 2.14
C MET A 21 2.73 -5.84 1.46
N GLY A 22 2.36 -5.07 0.45
CA GLY A 22 3.27 -4.14 -0.19
C GLY A 22 3.64 -2.99 0.76
N ILE A 23 4.93 -2.71 0.89
CA ILE A 23 5.43 -1.60 1.71
C ILE A 23 5.66 -0.39 0.80
N LEU A 24 4.89 0.67 1.00
CA LEU A 24 5.08 1.96 0.32
C LEU A 24 5.64 2.98 1.32
N ASN A 25 6.93 3.27 1.22
CA ASN A 25 7.58 4.28 2.06
C ASN A 25 7.44 5.67 1.43
N LEU A 26 6.85 6.61 2.17
CA LEU A 26 6.77 8.02 1.78
C LEU A 26 7.66 8.85 2.71
N THR A 27 8.88 9.15 2.27
CA THR A 27 9.82 9.98 3.04
C THR A 27 9.97 11.38 2.40
N PRO A 28 10.00 12.46 3.19
CA PRO A 28 10.16 13.82 2.67
C PRO A 28 11.53 14.15 2.05
N ASP A 29 12.50 13.24 2.06
CA ASP A 29 13.91 13.51 1.69
C ASP A 29 14.19 13.65 0.17
N SER A 30 13.18 14.03 -0.62
CA SER A 30 13.34 14.46 -2.02
C SER A 30 12.93 15.92 -2.16
N PHE A 31 13.64 16.79 -1.44
CA PHE A 31 13.57 18.25 -1.61
C PHE A 31 14.26 18.65 -2.93
N SER A 32 13.60 18.45 -4.06
CA SER A 32 13.86 19.23 -5.27
C SER A 32 12.59 19.27 -6.13
N ASP A 33 12.10 20.49 -6.34
CA ASP A 33 11.16 20.90 -7.39
C ASP A 33 9.68 20.56 -7.16
N GLY A 34 9.03 21.33 -6.29
CA GLY A 34 7.59 21.61 -6.41
C GLY A 34 6.60 20.59 -5.86
N GLY A 35 7.09 19.44 -5.35
CA GLY A 35 6.57 18.61 -4.22
C GLY A 35 5.13 18.07 -4.20
N LYS A 36 4.15 18.79 -4.76
CA LYS A 36 2.71 18.49 -4.58
C LYS A 36 2.19 17.37 -5.48
N PHE A 37 2.73 17.22 -6.69
CA PHE A 37 2.19 16.26 -7.67
C PHE A 37 3.14 15.10 -7.98
N ASN A 38 4.47 15.33 -7.97
CA ASN A 38 5.44 14.28 -8.32
C ASN A 38 5.52 13.18 -7.26
N ASN A 39 5.48 13.53 -5.97
CA ASN A 39 5.57 12.54 -4.90
C ASN A 39 4.28 11.70 -4.81
N GLU A 40 3.11 12.35 -4.89
CA GLU A 40 1.81 11.65 -4.87
C GLU A 40 1.61 10.76 -6.11
N THR A 41 1.90 11.26 -7.32
CA THR A 41 1.74 10.45 -8.55
C THR A 41 2.70 9.27 -8.56
N LEU A 42 3.95 9.46 -8.11
CA LEU A 42 4.93 8.40 -8.02
C LEU A 42 4.52 7.34 -6.98
N ALA A 43 4.00 7.78 -5.83
CA ALA A 43 3.46 6.91 -4.79
C ALA A 43 2.30 6.06 -5.32
N MET A 44 1.36 6.68 -6.04
CA MET A 44 0.23 5.98 -6.66
C MET A 44 0.70 4.94 -7.69
N LYS A 45 1.63 5.31 -8.58
CA LYS A 45 2.19 4.38 -9.56
C LYS A 45 2.92 3.20 -8.89
N HIS A 46 3.63 3.46 -7.80
CA HIS A 46 4.29 2.40 -7.03
C HIS A 46 3.27 1.49 -6.34
N ALA A 47 2.21 2.04 -5.76
CA ALA A 47 1.12 1.24 -5.21
C ALA A 47 0.45 0.35 -6.27
N GLU A 48 0.18 0.88 -7.46
CA GLU A 48 -0.35 0.08 -8.59
C GLU A 48 0.59 -1.06 -8.98
N GLN A 49 1.90 -0.82 -8.95
CA GLN A 49 2.89 -1.85 -9.25
C GLN A 49 2.90 -2.96 -8.20
N LEU A 50 2.88 -2.61 -6.91
CA LEU A 50 2.81 -3.58 -5.81
C LEU A 50 1.58 -4.49 -5.94
N LEU A 51 0.42 -3.90 -6.30
CA LEU A 51 -0.80 -4.67 -6.54
C LEU A 51 -0.65 -5.65 -7.73
N LYS A 52 0.01 -5.23 -8.82
CA LYS A 52 0.29 -6.10 -9.97
C LYS A 52 1.24 -7.26 -9.63
N GLU A 53 2.15 -7.04 -8.68
CA GLU A 53 3.09 -8.04 -8.19
C GLU A 53 2.48 -9.02 -7.17
N GLY A 54 1.24 -8.78 -6.73
CA GLY A 54 0.48 -9.70 -5.88
C GLY A 54 0.38 -9.31 -4.41
N ALA A 55 0.63 -8.04 -4.09
CA ALA A 55 0.24 -7.46 -2.79
C ALA A 55 -1.29 -7.33 -2.63
#